data_AF-A0A355S4G6-F1
#
_entry.id   AF-A0A355S4G6-F1
#
_cell.length_a   1.000
_cell.length_b   1.000
_cell.length_c   1.000
_cell.angle_alpha   90.00
_cell.angle_beta   90.00
_cell.angle_gamma   90.00
#
_symmetry.space_group_name_H-M   'P 1'
#
loop_
_entity.id
_entity.type
_entity.pdbx_description
1 polymer ?
#
loop_
_entity_poly.entity_id
_entity_poly.type
_entity_poly.pdbx_seq_one_letter_code
_entity_poly.pdbx_strand_id
1 'polypeptide(L)'
;MLQQGILNPQVLDLLARIRHTNTLVICDWAFPYWNEIETIDLALTRGIPNVLDVLSLLQSNFKVGQIWQAGEFLKTNPPETIEAFD
;
A
#
# COMPACT_ATOMS: atom_id res chain seq x y z
N MET A 1 -22.41 8.93 1.17
CA MET A 1 -21.70 7.96 2.03
C MET A 1 -21.15 6.88 1.12
N LEU A 2 -19.84 6.69 1.09
CA LEU A 2 -19.23 5.60 0.34
C LEU A 2 -19.55 4.27 1.04
N GLN A 3 -19.83 3.21 0.27
CA GLN A 3 -20.20 1.89 0.80
C GLN A 3 -19.28 0.77 0.33
N GLN A 4 -18.44 1.04 -0.68
CA GLN A 4 -17.56 0.06 -1.32
C GLN A 4 -16.23 0.72 -1.67
N GLY A 5 -15.21 -0.12 -1.88
CA GLY A 5 -13.85 0.32 -2.18
C GLY A 5 -13.14 0.90 -0.96
N ILE A 6 -12.19 1.79 -1.20
CA ILE A 6 -11.47 2.51 -0.14
C ILE A 6 -12.42 3.52 0.50
N LEU A 7 -12.63 3.41 1.81
CA LEU A 7 -13.50 4.31 2.57
C LEU A 7 -12.73 5.34 3.40
N ASN A 8 -11.42 5.12 3.61
CA ASN A 8 -10.60 6.05 4.37
C ASN A 8 -10.47 7.38 3.60
N PRO A 9 -10.92 8.50 4.18
CA PRO A 9 -10.95 9.78 3.48
C PRO A 9 -9.56 10.32 3.14
N GLN A 10 -8.54 10.06 3.98
CA GLN A 10 -7.17 10.50 3.72
C GLN A 10 -6.57 9.73 2.55
N VAL A 11 -6.82 8.41 2.49
CA VAL A 11 -6.34 7.58 1.36
C VAL A 11 -7.01 8.03 0.07
N LEU A 12 -8.32 8.29 0.10
CA LEU A 12 -9.05 8.79 -1.08
C LEU A 12 -8.51 10.15 -1.55
N ASP A 13 -8.21 11.07 -0.64
CA ASP A 13 -7.61 12.36 -0.98
C ASP A 13 -6.23 12.20 -1.64
N LEU A 14 -5.37 11.36 -1.05
CA LEU A 14 -4.04 11.06 -1.60
C LEU A 14 -4.15 10.48 -3.02
N LEU A 15 -4.98 9.46 -3.21
CA LEU A 15 -5.16 8.81 -4.51
C LEU A 15 -5.71 9.77 -5.57
N ALA A 16 -6.60 10.69 -5.19
CA ALA A 16 -7.15 11.70 -6.10
C ALA A 16 -6.10 12.72 -6.59
N ARG A 17 -4.99 12.88 -5.87
CA ARG A 17 -3.90 13.82 -6.21
C ARG A 17 -2.77 13.17 -7.00
N ILE A 18 -2.67 11.85 -7.04
CA ILE A 18 -1.62 11.14 -7.79
C ILE A 18 -1.78 11.39 -9.30
N ARG A 19 -0.67 11.66 -9.98
CA ARG A 19 -0.55 11.88 -11.43
C ARG A 19 0.50 10.94 -12.03
N HIS A 20 0.65 11.03 -13.35
CA HIS A 20 1.64 10.25 -14.10
C HIS A 20 3.02 10.40 -13.46
N THR A 21 3.68 9.26 -13.19
CA THR A 21 5.00 9.09 -12.54
C THR A 21 5.12 9.38 -11.05
N ASN A 22 4.07 9.71 -10.31
CA ASN A 22 4.19 9.72 -8.85
C ASN A 22 4.36 8.29 -8.31
N THR A 23 5.06 8.18 -7.19
CA THR A 23 5.29 6.92 -6.49
C THR A 23 4.55 6.93 -5.16
N LEU A 24 3.97 5.79 -4.83
CA LEU A 24 3.33 5.54 -3.54
C LEU A 24 4.03 4.34 -2.90
N VAL A 25 4.24 4.40 -1.60
CA VAL A 25 4.83 3.32 -0.80
C VAL A 25 3.74 2.74 0.09
N ILE A 26 3.53 1.43 -0.01
CA ILE A 26 2.76 0.65 0.96
C ILE A 26 3.78 -0.16 1.75
N CYS A 27 3.80 0.00 3.07
CA CYS A 27 4.81 -0.61 3.93
C CYS A 27 4.19 -1.20 5.19
N ASP A 28 4.96 -2.03 5.89
CA ASP A 28 4.57 -2.55 7.20
C ASP A 28 4.72 -1.50 8.30
N TRP A 29 4.18 -1.82 9.48
CA TRP A 29 4.13 -0.93 10.65
C TRP A 29 5.51 -0.54 11.23
N ALA A 30 6.58 -1.27 10.86
CA ALA A 30 7.93 -1.04 11.38
C ALA A 30 8.81 -0.27 10.39
N PHE A 31 8.27 0.15 9.24
CA PHE A 31 8.99 0.92 8.25
C PHE A 31 9.37 2.31 8.78
N PRO A 32 10.54 2.86 8.41
CA PRO A 32 10.98 4.16 8.90
C PRO A 32 10.02 5.30 8.51
N TYR A 33 9.87 6.26 9.43
CA TYR A 33 9.12 7.49 9.20
C TYR A 33 10.04 8.64 8.78
N TRP A 34 9.60 9.45 7.81
CA TRP A 34 10.29 10.65 7.34
C TRP A 34 9.33 11.84 7.33
N ASN A 35 9.78 13.00 7.84
CA ASN A 35 8.95 14.19 7.97
C ASN A 35 8.53 14.79 6.62
N GLU A 36 9.34 14.57 5.59
CA GLU A 36 9.16 15.13 4.26
C GLU A 36 8.15 14.35 3.41
N ILE A 37 7.76 13.14 3.85
CA ILE A 37 6.88 12.24 3.11
C ILE A 37 5.52 12.22 3.79
N GLU A 38 4.49 12.63 3.04
CA GLU A 38 3.10 12.50 3.47
C GLU A 38 2.82 11.02 3.82
N THR A 39 2.43 10.76 5.07
CA THR A 39 2.23 9.41 5.59
C THR A 39 0.82 9.29 6.13
N ILE A 40 0.11 8.25 5.71
CA ILE A 40 -1.21 7.88 6.23
C ILE A 40 -1.04 6.57 6.99
N ASP A 41 -1.16 6.62 8.31
CA ASP A 41 -1.12 5.42 9.13
C ASP A 41 -2.47 4.70 9.09
N LEU A 42 -2.45 3.46 8.62
CA LEU A 42 -3.62 2.58 8.51
C LEU A 42 -3.58 1.44 9.53
N ALA A 43 -2.50 1.30 10.31
CA ALA A 43 -2.32 0.17 11.20
C ALA A 43 -3.33 0.23 12.37
N LEU A 44 -4.18 -0.79 12.46
CA LEU A 44 -5.10 -0.96 13.58
C LEU A 44 -4.51 -1.85 14.66
N THR A 45 -3.86 -2.93 14.23
CA THR A 45 -3.11 -3.87 15.07
C THR A 45 -2.13 -4.65 14.21
N ARG A 46 -1.35 -5.55 14.81
CA ARG A 46 -0.37 -6.36 14.08
C ARG A 46 -1.07 -7.16 12.98
N GLY A 47 -0.68 -6.88 11.73
CA GLY A 47 -1.19 -7.57 10.55
C GLY A 47 -2.57 -7.12 10.07
N ILE A 48 -3.14 -6.04 10.63
CA ILE A 48 -4.47 -5.53 10.23
C ILE A 48 -4.40 -4.01 9.99
N PRO A 49 -4.68 -3.55 8.75
CA PRO A 49 -4.63 -4.33 7.50
C PRO A 49 -3.20 -4.78 7.19
N ASN A 50 -3.04 -5.79 6.34
CA ASN A 50 -1.73 -6.15 5.79
C ASN A 50 -1.45 -5.41 4.46
N VAL A 51 -0.22 -5.50 3.95
CA VAL A 51 0.19 -4.81 2.71
C VAL A 51 -0.62 -5.25 1.49
N LEU A 52 -0.93 -6.55 1.38
CA LEU A 52 -1.72 -7.11 0.27
C LEU A 52 -3.18 -6.66 0.31
N ASP A 53 -3.77 -6.49 1.50
CA ASP A 53 -5.12 -5.95 1.65
C ASP A 53 -5.20 -4.54 1.05
N VAL A 54 -4.21 -3.70 1.35
CA VAL A 54 -4.17 -2.32 0.83
C VAL A 54 -3.87 -2.31 -0.67
N LEU A 55 -2.92 -3.14 -1.12
CA LEU A 55 -2.57 -3.24 -2.54
C LEU A 55 -3.75 -3.70 -3.39
N SER A 56 -4.47 -4.75 -2.97
CA SER A 56 -5.62 -5.28 -3.70
C SER A 56 -6.78 -4.28 -3.79
N LEU A 57 -7.08 -3.56 -2.69
CA LEU A 57 -8.07 -2.48 -2.70
C LEU A 57 -7.68 -1.35 -3.66
N LEU A 58 -6.40 -0.99 -3.68
CA LEU A 58 -5.88 0.09 -4.52
C LEU A 58 -5.90 -0.30 -6.01
N GLN A 59 -5.48 -1.52 -6.37
CA GLN A 59 -5.46 -1.99 -7.76
C GLN A 59 -6.83 -1.94 -8.44
N SER A 60 -7.93 -2.05 -7.69
CA SER A 60 -9.28 -1.98 -8.25
C SER A 60 -9.61 -0.66 -8.96
N ASN A 61 -8.94 0.44 -8.58
CA ASN A 61 -9.24 1.78 -9.07
C ASN A 61 -7.97 2.60 -9.38
N PHE A 62 -6.81 1.94 -9.45
CA PHE A 62 -5.54 2.62 -9.63
C PHE A 62 -4.68 1.89 -10.67
N LYS A 63 -4.27 2.62 -11.70
CA LYS A 63 -3.38 2.09 -12.73
C LYS A 63 -1.94 2.09 -12.20
N VAL A 64 -1.50 0.93 -11.73
CA VAL A 64 -0.12 0.72 -11.29
C VAL A 64 0.80 0.61 -12.52
N GLY A 65 1.92 1.33 -12.47
CA GLY A 65 3.00 1.22 -13.46
C GLY A 65 4.00 0.14 -13.05
N GLN A 66 5.19 0.58 -12.66
CA GLN A 66 6.20 -0.33 -12.09
C GLN A 66 6.02 -0.49 -10.59
N ILE A 67 6.24 -1.70 -10.10
CA ILE A 67 6.30 -2.05 -8.68
C ILE A 67 7.76 -2.38 -8.35
N TRP A 68 8.24 -1.87 -7.21
CA TRP A 68 9.56 -2.21 -6.67
C TRP A 68 9.40 -2.80 -5.29
N GLN A 69 10.24 -3.80 -5.01
CA GLN A 69 10.31 -4.49 -3.72
C GLN A 69 11.76 -4.71 -3.34
N ALA A 70 12.02 -4.80 -2.03
CA ALA A 70 13.34 -5.14 -1.52
C ALA A 70 13.73 -6.57 -1.96
N GLY A 71 15.00 -6.82 -2.29
CA GLY A 71 15.43 -8.16 -2.70
C GLY A 71 15.29 -9.20 -1.58
N GLU A 72 15.31 -8.74 -0.33
CA GLU A 72 15.06 -9.51 0.88
C GLU A 72 13.62 -10.04 0.95
N PHE A 73 12.66 -9.39 0.28
CA PHE A 73 11.26 -9.83 0.25
C PHE A 73 11.16 -11.29 -0.19
N LEU A 74 11.87 -11.65 -1.27
CA LEU A 74 11.92 -13.00 -1.84
C LEU A 74 12.58 -14.05 -0.95
N LYS A 75 13.35 -13.63 0.07
CA LYS A 75 14.13 -14.52 0.95
C LYS A 75 13.51 -14.72 2.32
N THR A 76 12.67 -13.78 2.74
CA THR A 76 12.21 -13.67 4.14
C THR A 76 10.71 -13.84 4.31
N ASN A 77 9.94 -13.78 3.21
CA ASN A 77 8.50 -13.96 3.23
C ASN A 77 8.10 -15.36 2.78
N PRO A 78 6.94 -15.87 3.24
CA PRO A 78 6.41 -17.15 2.78
C PRO A 78 6.14 -17.16 1.26
N PRO A 79 6.29 -18.32 0.59
CA PRO A 79 6.02 -18.45 -0.84
C PRO A 79 4.63 -17.95 -1.24
N GLU A 80 3.60 -18.24 -0.44
CA GLU A 80 2.22 -17.81 -0.71
C GLU A 80 2.07 -16.29 -0.70
N THR A 81 2.87 -15.59 0.10
CA THR A 81 2.87 -14.11 0.10
C THR A 81 3.53 -13.59 -1.14
N ILE A 82 4.66 -14.19 -1.55
CA ILE A 82 5.40 -13.79 -2.75
C ILE A 82 4.53 -13.97 -4.00
N GLU A 83 3.87 -15.13 -4.13
CA GLU A 83 2.97 -15.43 -5.26
C GLU A 83 1.76 -14.48 -5.33
N ALA A 84 1.32 -13.92 -4.21
CA ALA A 84 0.20 -12.98 -4.18
C ALA A 84 0.58 -11.55 -4.61
N PHE A 85 1.87 -11.25 -4.80
CA PHE A 85 2.34 -9.96 -5.33
C PHE A 85 2.53 -9.95 -6.86
N ASP A 86 2.59 -11.13 -7.50
CA ASP A 86 2.71 -11.30 -8.96
C ASP A 86 1.36 -11.14 -9.70
#